data_AF-A0A2E0I9H8-F1
#
_entry.id   AF-A0A2E0I9H8-F1
#
_cell.length_a   1.000
_cell.length_b   1.000
_cell.length_c   1.000
_cell.angle_alpha   90.00
_cell.angle_beta   90.00
_cell.angle_gamma   90.00
#
_symmetry.space_group_name_H-M   'P 1'
#
loop_
_entity.id
_entity.type
_entity.pdbx_description
1 polymer ?
#
loop_
_entity_poly.entity_id
_entity_poly.type
_entity_poly.pdbx_seq_one_letter_code
_entity_poly.pdbx_strand_id
1 'polypeptide(L)'
;MDGISDEDDAFPYDPTEWLDTDGDGVGDNSDAFPYDPTEWLDTDGDGVGNNNDTDDDNDGIDDESDNDDDGDGIDNDNDAFPADPNEWNDTDGDGVGDNSDVFPNNSTEWSDIDGDGIGDNSDDDADGDGIPNDSDGLPLNPTESSDSDNDGVGDNVDAFPNDPNEQYDTDGDGIGDNADTDDDGDGVMDSVDVFPLDSSETTDSDGDGVGDNSDAFPNDASERLDSDGDGVGDNSDEFPSDINEWSDYDGDGVGDNSDAFPNDASERLDSDGDGVGDNTDIFPYDPLETSDSDGDGVGDNTDELPNDSTEQKDSDGDGVGDNSDAFPNDSTEDTDSDGDGVGDNSDGYPDDPFRTEKEEGGSFLPGFSSVMGIVSLLGAAIIVTGRRKE
;
A
#
# COMPACT_ATOMS: atom_id res chain seq x y z
N MET A 1 -10.35 2.81 -36.35
CA MET A 1 -11.15 4.03 -36.28
C MET A 1 -11.65 4.12 -34.86
N ASP A 2 -11.08 5.09 -34.18
CA ASP A 2 -11.07 5.39 -32.74
C ASP A 2 -12.14 6.41 -32.34
N GLY A 3 -12.69 7.17 -33.29
CA GLY A 3 -13.89 7.98 -33.09
C GLY A 3 -13.67 9.49 -33.07
N ILE A 4 -12.59 10.02 -33.66
CA ILE A 4 -12.23 11.45 -33.72
C ILE A 4 -12.29 11.97 -35.17
N SER A 5 -12.76 13.21 -35.37
CA SER A 5 -12.93 13.87 -36.70
C SER A 5 -11.60 14.13 -37.40
N ASP A 6 -11.46 13.88 -38.70
CA ASP A 6 -10.21 14.14 -39.45
C ASP A 6 -9.72 15.59 -39.44
N GLU A 7 -10.58 16.58 -39.12
CA GLU A 7 -10.13 17.96 -38.94
C GLU A 7 -9.42 18.17 -37.59
N ASP A 8 -9.65 17.28 -36.63
CA ASP A 8 -9.07 17.24 -35.29
C ASP A 8 -8.15 16.00 -35.06
N ASP A 9 -8.17 15.02 -35.98
CA ASP A 9 -7.36 13.81 -35.97
C ASP A 9 -6.00 14.08 -36.63
N ALA A 10 -4.94 13.97 -35.83
CA ALA A 10 -3.57 14.17 -36.30
C ALA A 10 -3.04 13.00 -37.15
N PHE A 11 -3.62 11.79 -37.03
CA PHE A 11 -3.22 10.57 -37.71
C PHE A 11 -4.40 9.80 -38.34
N PRO A 12 -5.08 10.35 -39.38
CA PRO A 12 -6.29 9.77 -39.99
C PRO A 12 -6.16 8.36 -40.57
N TYR A 13 -4.94 7.84 -40.70
CA TYR A 13 -4.65 6.51 -41.24
C TYR A 13 -4.15 5.52 -40.20
N ASP A 14 -3.93 5.96 -38.96
CA ASP A 14 -3.57 5.09 -37.84
C ASP A 14 -4.79 4.96 -36.92
N PRO A 15 -5.51 3.82 -36.94
CA PRO A 15 -6.70 3.64 -36.12
C PRO A 15 -6.42 3.53 -34.61
N THR A 16 -5.16 3.66 -34.20
CA THR A 16 -4.70 3.64 -32.81
C THR A 16 -4.10 4.96 -32.35
N GLU A 17 -4.02 5.98 -33.20
CA GLU A 17 -3.51 7.31 -32.88
C GLU A 17 -4.46 8.36 -33.46
N TRP A 18 -4.84 9.34 -32.66
CA TRP A 18 -5.77 10.39 -33.13
C TRP A 18 -5.42 11.79 -32.65
N LEU A 19 -4.63 11.91 -31.58
CA LEU A 19 -4.25 13.18 -30.99
C LEU A 19 -2.74 13.33 -31.09
N ASP A 20 -2.28 14.53 -31.49
CA ASP A 20 -0.88 14.97 -31.45
C ASP A 20 -0.91 16.30 -30.67
N THR A 21 -0.91 16.18 -29.35
CA THR A 21 -1.23 17.30 -28.46
C THR A 21 -0.19 18.42 -28.57
N ASP A 22 1.06 18.10 -28.87
CA ASP A 22 2.14 19.09 -28.97
C ASP A 22 2.62 19.41 -30.39
N GLY A 23 2.19 18.62 -31.38
CA GLY A 23 2.38 18.85 -32.80
C GLY A 23 3.74 18.40 -33.33
N ASP A 24 4.39 17.43 -32.69
CA ASP A 24 5.69 16.91 -33.10
C ASP A 24 5.63 15.81 -34.17
N GLY A 25 4.43 15.26 -34.40
CA GLY A 25 4.14 14.25 -35.39
C GLY A 25 4.24 12.81 -34.88
N VAL A 26 4.31 12.58 -33.56
CA VAL A 26 4.06 11.30 -32.89
C VAL A 26 2.72 11.39 -32.18
N GLY A 27 1.90 10.33 -32.26
CA GLY A 27 0.58 10.35 -31.65
C GLY A 27 0.64 10.09 -30.15
N ASP A 28 -0.24 10.74 -29.40
CA ASP A 28 -0.31 10.74 -27.94
C ASP A 28 -0.31 9.32 -27.32
N ASN A 29 -0.76 8.27 -28.03
CA ASN A 29 -0.75 6.90 -27.48
C ASN A 29 0.61 6.20 -27.63
N SER A 30 1.41 6.60 -28.60
CA SER A 30 2.78 6.12 -28.84
C SER A 30 3.84 7.07 -28.30
N ASP A 31 3.46 8.32 -28.04
CA ASP A 31 4.30 9.37 -27.49
C ASP A 31 4.42 9.23 -25.96
N ALA A 32 5.65 9.05 -25.47
CA ALA A 32 5.92 9.00 -24.04
C ALA A 32 5.73 10.37 -23.35
N PHE A 33 5.79 11.47 -24.11
CA PHE A 33 5.66 12.85 -23.65
C PHE A 33 4.70 13.69 -24.52
N PRO A 34 3.37 13.38 -24.52
CA PRO A 34 2.38 14.02 -25.41
C PRO A 34 2.23 15.55 -25.34
N TYR A 35 2.95 16.22 -24.43
CA TYR A 35 2.86 17.67 -24.21
C TYR A 35 4.21 18.39 -24.40
N ASP A 36 5.28 17.66 -24.72
CA ASP A 36 6.60 18.23 -24.98
C ASP A 36 7.04 17.92 -26.43
N PRO A 37 6.92 18.89 -27.37
CA PRO A 37 7.14 18.64 -28.79
C PRO A 37 8.62 18.48 -29.17
N THR A 38 9.46 18.25 -28.17
CA THR A 38 10.87 17.96 -28.30
C THR A 38 11.26 16.60 -27.74
N GLU A 39 10.32 15.83 -27.20
CA GLU A 39 10.53 14.50 -26.63
C GLU A 39 9.37 13.59 -27.05
N TRP A 40 9.65 12.39 -27.53
CA TRP A 40 8.61 11.43 -27.92
C TRP A 40 8.87 9.99 -27.46
N LEU A 41 10.06 9.73 -26.91
CA LEU A 41 10.54 8.41 -26.54
C LEU A 41 11.18 8.47 -25.15
N ASP A 42 10.90 7.45 -24.33
CA ASP A 42 11.44 7.21 -22.99
C ASP A 42 11.92 5.75 -22.92
N THR A 43 13.19 5.51 -23.24
CA THR A 43 13.72 4.15 -23.40
C THR A 43 13.78 3.39 -22.07
N ASP A 44 14.14 4.05 -20.96
CA ASP A 44 14.28 3.42 -19.64
C ASP A 44 13.03 3.56 -18.75
N GLY A 45 12.09 4.44 -19.11
CA GLY A 45 10.85 4.68 -18.39
C GLY A 45 11.03 5.51 -17.13
N ASP A 46 12.08 6.33 -17.01
CA ASP A 46 12.31 7.18 -15.84
C ASP A 46 11.55 8.51 -15.85
N GLY A 47 10.90 8.83 -16.98
CA GLY A 47 10.11 10.04 -17.19
C GLY A 47 10.93 11.24 -17.67
N VAL A 48 12.15 11.03 -18.18
CA VAL A 48 12.94 11.99 -18.93
C VAL A 48 13.10 11.49 -20.37
N GLY A 49 12.66 12.28 -21.35
CA GLY A 49 12.76 11.85 -22.74
C GLY A 49 14.18 11.84 -23.27
N ASN A 50 14.48 10.91 -24.17
CA ASN A 50 15.82 10.63 -24.68
C ASN A 50 16.55 11.86 -25.28
N ASN A 51 15.86 12.87 -25.82
CA ASN A 51 16.57 14.05 -26.36
C ASN A 51 17.17 14.94 -25.25
N ASN A 52 16.64 14.86 -24.03
CA ASN A 52 17.11 15.59 -22.86
C ASN A 52 17.77 14.68 -21.82
N ASP A 53 17.47 13.39 -21.82
CA ASP A 53 18.22 12.41 -21.05
C ASP A 53 19.66 12.28 -21.57
N THR A 54 20.52 11.77 -20.71
CA THR A 54 21.95 11.59 -20.98
C THR A 54 22.41 10.17 -20.71
N ASP A 55 21.50 9.27 -20.31
CA ASP A 55 21.74 7.87 -19.90
C ASP A 55 20.47 7.06 -20.27
N ASP A 56 20.19 6.95 -21.57
CA ASP A 56 18.91 6.50 -22.16
C ASP A 56 18.47 5.08 -21.74
N ASP A 57 19.39 4.23 -21.24
CA ASP A 57 19.10 2.89 -20.72
C ASP A 57 19.28 2.77 -19.18
N ASN A 58 19.70 3.86 -18.53
CA ASN A 58 19.98 4.00 -17.10
C ASN A 58 20.93 2.95 -16.52
N ASP A 59 21.88 2.46 -17.32
CA ASP A 59 22.90 1.52 -16.84
C ASP A 59 23.95 2.21 -15.95
N GLY A 60 23.95 3.55 -15.95
CA GLY A 60 24.82 4.42 -15.19
C GLY A 60 26.03 4.92 -15.97
N ILE A 61 25.97 4.92 -17.30
CA ILE A 61 26.99 5.42 -18.22
C ILE A 61 26.34 6.39 -19.21
N ASP A 62 26.75 7.67 -19.15
CA ASP A 62 26.17 8.67 -20.05
C ASP A 62 26.37 8.31 -21.55
N ASP A 63 25.37 8.52 -22.43
CA ASP A 63 25.35 8.13 -23.86
C ASP A 63 26.55 8.65 -24.65
N GLU A 64 27.07 9.85 -24.31
CA GLU A 64 28.29 10.38 -24.94
C GLU A 64 29.52 9.46 -24.75
N SER A 65 29.46 8.60 -23.74
CA SER A 65 30.47 7.64 -23.32
C SER A 65 30.01 6.18 -23.38
N ASP A 66 28.71 5.94 -23.53
CA ASP A 66 28.15 4.63 -23.79
C ASP A 66 28.43 4.20 -25.24
N ASN A 67 28.40 2.90 -25.46
CA ASN A 67 28.50 2.28 -26.76
C ASN A 67 27.26 1.46 -27.10
N ASP A 68 26.20 1.48 -26.31
CA ASP A 68 24.98 0.65 -26.33
C ASP A 68 23.83 1.45 -25.67
N ASP A 69 23.40 2.55 -26.32
CA ASP A 69 22.60 3.64 -25.71
C ASP A 69 21.18 3.17 -25.31
N ASP A 70 20.65 2.10 -25.91
CA ASP A 70 19.33 1.54 -25.59
C ASP A 70 19.39 0.24 -24.78
N GLY A 71 20.60 -0.23 -24.44
CA GLY A 71 20.82 -1.39 -23.59
C GLY A 71 20.36 -2.74 -24.18
N ASP A 72 20.18 -2.83 -25.49
CA ASP A 72 19.73 -4.06 -26.17
C ASP A 72 20.86 -5.12 -26.29
N GLY A 73 22.11 -4.69 -26.08
CA GLY A 73 23.31 -5.51 -26.10
C GLY A 73 24.10 -5.48 -27.41
N ILE A 74 23.79 -4.55 -28.33
CA ILE A 74 24.44 -4.35 -29.62
C ILE A 74 25.09 -2.98 -29.66
N ASP A 75 26.42 -2.95 -29.84
CA ASP A 75 27.10 -1.65 -29.84
C ASP A 75 26.51 -0.67 -30.91
N ASN A 76 26.24 0.59 -30.58
CA ASN A 76 25.64 1.64 -31.45
C ASN A 76 26.26 1.72 -32.86
N ASP A 77 27.57 1.49 -32.97
CA ASP A 77 28.31 1.49 -34.25
C ASP A 77 27.91 0.33 -35.19
N ASN A 78 27.29 -0.72 -34.65
CA ASN A 78 26.78 -1.90 -35.33
C ASN A 78 25.27 -2.06 -35.23
N ASP A 79 24.61 -1.18 -34.48
CA ASP A 79 23.17 -1.14 -34.37
C ASP A 79 22.57 -0.31 -35.53
N ALA A 80 21.50 -0.82 -36.13
CA ALA A 80 20.76 -0.12 -37.17
C ALA A 80 19.77 0.91 -36.60
N PHE A 81 19.26 0.69 -35.38
CA PHE A 81 18.36 1.56 -34.63
C PHE A 81 18.86 1.72 -33.18
N PRO A 82 19.94 2.49 -32.93
CA PRO A 82 20.59 2.61 -31.62
C PRO A 82 19.77 3.28 -30.49
N ALA A 83 18.49 3.51 -30.71
CA ALA A 83 17.55 4.11 -29.76
C ALA A 83 16.28 3.26 -29.60
N ASP A 84 16.14 2.16 -30.35
CA ASP A 84 15.01 1.24 -30.23
C ASP A 84 15.54 -0.12 -29.77
N PRO A 85 15.40 -0.45 -28.48
CA PRO A 85 15.92 -1.70 -27.93
C PRO A 85 15.22 -2.95 -28.48
N ASN A 86 14.18 -2.79 -29.30
CA ASN A 86 13.51 -3.88 -29.98
C ASN A 86 13.98 -4.10 -31.41
N GLU A 87 14.87 -3.28 -31.97
CA GLU A 87 15.31 -3.35 -33.37
C GLU A 87 16.81 -3.08 -33.52
N TRP A 88 17.60 -4.07 -33.94
CA TRP A 88 19.06 -3.92 -34.05
C TRP A 88 19.64 -4.23 -35.44
N ASN A 89 18.85 -4.85 -36.32
CA ASN A 89 19.27 -5.15 -37.69
C ASN A 89 18.27 -4.56 -38.70
N ASP A 90 18.79 -4.05 -39.80
CA ASP A 90 18.05 -3.74 -41.03
C ASP A 90 18.78 -4.45 -42.18
N THR A 91 18.35 -5.68 -42.49
CA THR A 91 19.09 -6.58 -43.39
C THR A 91 19.07 -6.10 -44.84
N ASP A 92 18.03 -5.39 -45.28
CA ASP A 92 17.87 -4.96 -46.66
C ASP A 92 17.95 -3.44 -46.89
N GLY A 93 18.00 -2.66 -45.82
CA GLY A 93 18.29 -1.24 -45.81
C GLY A 93 17.09 -0.36 -46.14
N ASP A 94 15.86 -0.80 -45.84
CA ASP A 94 14.64 -0.02 -46.10
C ASP A 94 14.22 0.88 -44.92
N GLY A 95 14.86 0.71 -43.76
CA GLY A 95 14.60 1.50 -42.57
C GLY A 95 13.51 0.94 -41.66
N VAL A 96 13.00 -0.27 -41.91
CA VAL A 96 12.21 -1.05 -40.95
C VAL A 96 13.11 -2.14 -40.37
N GLY A 97 13.09 -2.29 -39.05
CA GLY A 97 13.93 -3.28 -38.39
C GLY A 97 13.47 -4.71 -38.64
N ASP A 98 14.42 -5.64 -38.71
CA ASP A 98 14.21 -7.06 -39.04
C ASP A 98 13.18 -7.75 -38.13
N ASN A 99 12.90 -7.25 -36.92
CA ASN A 99 11.92 -7.86 -36.02
C ASN A 99 10.48 -7.45 -36.35
N SER A 100 10.27 -6.21 -36.81
CA SER A 100 8.98 -5.68 -37.25
C SER A 100 8.71 -5.89 -38.74
N ASP A 101 9.77 -6.01 -39.55
CA ASP A 101 9.68 -6.25 -40.99
C ASP A 101 9.22 -7.70 -41.28
N VAL A 102 8.07 -7.84 -41.96
CA VAL A 102 7.54 -9.15 -42.38
C VAL A 102 8.37 -9.79 -43.51
N PHE A 103 9.10 -8.97 -44.28
CA PHE A 103 10.02 -9.39 -45.34
C PHE A 103 11.44 -8.82 -45.20
N PRO A 104 12.24 -9.22 -44.17
CA PRO A 104 13.58 -8.68 -43.83
C PRO A 104 14.69 -8.81 -44.87
N ASN A 105 14.40 -9.22 -46.10
CA ASN A 105 15.39 -9.37 -47.17
C ASN A 105 14.92 -8.73 -48.48
N ASN A 106 13.81 -7.98 -48.44
CA ASN A 106 13.22 -7.33 -49.57
C ASN A 106 12.83 -5.89 -49.23
N SER A 107 13.76 -4.97 -49.47
CA SER A 107 13.61 -3.52 -49.21
C SER A 107 12.54 -2.76 -49.99
N THR A 108 11.59 -3.46 -50.59
CA THR A 108 10.39 -2.89 -51.19
C THR A 108 9.11 -3.41 -50.55
N GLU A 109 9.18 -4.27 -49.54
CA GLU A 109 8.04 -4.89 -48.85
C GLU A 109 8.39 -4.99 -47.37
N TRP A 110 7.55 -4.45 -46.49
CA TRP A 110 7.77 -4.51 -45.04
C TRP A 110 6.54 -5.04 -44.26
N SER A 111 5.37 -5.10 -44.91
CA SER A 111 4.08 -5.46 -44.31
C SER A 111 3.30 -6.44 -45.20
N ASP A 112 2.45 -7.27 -44.57
CA ASP A 112 1.61 -8.33 -45.15
C ASP A 112 0.31 -8.42 -44.33
N ILE A 113 -0.65 -7.52 -44.60
CA ILE A 113 -1.85 -7.34 -43.77
C ILE A 113 -2.72 -8.58 -43.75
N ASP A 114 -2.91 -9.23 -44.91
CA ASP A 114 -3.78 -10.40 -45.04
C ASP A 114 -3.06 -11.73 -44.75
N GLY A 115 -1.73 -11.70 -44.65
CA GLY A 115 -0.88 -12.83 -44.31
C GLY A 115 -0.81 -13.88 -45.41
N ASP A 116 -1.06 -13.52 -46.67
CA ASP A 116 -1.02 -14.45 -47.81
C ASP A 116 0.41 -14.75 -48.30
N GLY A 117 1.38 -13.94 -47.85
CA GLY A 117 2.80 -14.05 -48.17
C GLY A 117 3.26 -13.23 -49.37
N ILE A 118 2.42 -12.35 -49.90
CA ILE A 118 2.77 -11.25 -50.80
C ILE A 118 2.76 -9.97 -49.97
N GLY A 119 3.80 -9.15 -50.09
CA GLY A 119 3.84 -7.89 -49.35
C GLY A 119 2.89 -6.85 -49.92
N ASP A 120 2.36 -5.98 -49.06
CA ASP A 120 1.30 -5.02 -49.38
C ASP A 120 1.64 -4.12 -50.58
N ASN A 121 2.92 -3.79 -50.82
CA ASN A 121 3.31 -2.92 -51.95
C ASN A 121 3.26 -3.65 -53.30
N SER A 122 3.34 -4.98 -53.30
CA SER A 122 3.24 -5.84 -54.48
C SER A 122 1.89 -6.56 -54.60
N ASP A 123 1.07 -6.55 -53.57
CA ASP A 123 -0.26 -7.16 -53.62
C ASP A 123 -1.24 -6.30 -54.42
N ASP A 124 -2.10 -6.96 -55.20
CA ASP A 124 -3.21 -6.33 -55.89
C ASP A 124 -4.46 -6.23 -54.98
N ASP A 125 -4.49 -6.90 -53.82
CA ASP A 125 -5.59 -7.03 -52.83
C ASP A 125 -4.99 -7.19 -51.42
N ALA A 126 -4.37 -6.12 -50.90
CA ALA A 126 -3.42 -6.20 -49.78
C ALA A 126 -4.05 -6.57 -48.43
N ASP A 127 -5.34 -6.34 -48.25
CA ASP A 127 -6.09 -6.72 -47.05
C ASP A 127 -6.90 -8.03 -47.23
N GLY A 128 -6.92 -8.59 -48.43
CA GLY A 128 -7.56 -9.86 -48.75
C GLY A 128 -9.08 -9.85 -48.59
N ASP A 129 -9.73 -8.68 -48.64
CA ASP A 129 -11.19 -8.55 -48.56
C ASP A 129 -11.90 -9.02 -49.85
N GLY A 130 -11.14 -9.12 -50.95
CA GLY A 130 -11.57 -9.58 -52.26
C GLY A 130 -11.88 -8.46 -53.25
N ILE A 131 -11.62 -7.21 -52.91
CA ILE A 131 -11.69 -6.01 -53.75
C ILE A 131 -10.27 -5.54 -54.06
N PRO A 132 -9.86 -5.46 -55.34
CA PRO A 132 -8.51 -5.02 -55.66
C PRO A 132 -8.22 -3.59 -55.19
N ASN A 133 -7.00 -3.32 -54.75
CA ASN A 133 -6.50 -2.05 -54.24
C ASN A 133 -6.84 -0.83 -55.13
N ASP A 134 -6.93 -1.02 -56.46
CA ASP A 134 -7.26 0.07 -57.41
C ASP A 134 -8.75 0.46 -57.44
N SER A 135 -9.57 -0.35 -56.79
CA SER A 135 -11.03 -0.28 -56.72
C SER A 135 -11.53 -0.26 -55.28
N ASP A 136 -10.61 -0.36 -54.32
CA ASP A 136 -10.86 -0.29 -52.88
C ASP A 136 -10.70 1.15 -52.38
N GLY A 137 -11.61 1.60 -51.53
CA GLY A 137 -11.54 2.91 -50.87
C GLY A 137 -10.48 2.94 -49.76
N LEU A 138 -10.27 1.82 -49.07
CA LEU A 138 -9.33 1.65 -47.97
C LEU A 138 -8.52 0.35 -48.16
N PRO A 139 -7.52 0.34 -49.08
CA PRO A 139 -6.84 -0.88 -49.54
C PRO A 139 -6.05 -1.71 -48.50
N LEU A 140 -5.99 -1.24 -47.26
CA LEU A 140 -5.28 -1.87 -46.14
C LEU A 140 -6.24 -2.24 -45.00
N ASN A 141 -7.57 -2.05 -45.18
CA ASN A 141 -8.57 -2.27 -44.16
C ASN A 141 -9.56 -3.37 -44.60
N PRO A 142 -9.40 -4.62 -44.12
CA PRO A 142 -10.19 -5.76 -44.59
C PRO A 142 -11.69 -5.70 -44.23
N THR A 143 -12.11 -4.68 -43.48
CA THR A 143 -13.50 -4.46 -43.11
C THR A 143 -14.20 -3.37 -43.92
N GLU A 144 -13.43 -2.55 -44.66
CA GLU A 144 -13.92 -1.41 -45.42
C GLU A 144 -13.42 -1.40 -46.86
N SER A 145 -14.36 -1.43 -47.81
CA SER A 145 -14.02 -1.33 -49.24
C SER A 145 -14.65 -0.13 -49.95
N SER A 146 -15.23 0.80 -49.20
CA SER A 146 -15.89 1.99 -49.74
C SER A 146 -15.64 3.19 -48.86
N ASP A 147 -15.18 4.25 -49.52
CA ASP A 147 -14.98 5.59 -48.97
C ASP A 147 -15.49 6.55 -50.08
N SER A 148 -16.74 6.96 -49.93
CA SER A 148 -17.54 7.57 -51.00
C SER A 148 -17.16 9.02 -51.28
N ASP A 149 -16.60 9.74 -50.31
CA ASP A 149 -16.14 11.12 -50.45
C ASP A 149 -14.61 11.28 -50.36
N ASN A 150 -13.88 10.21 -50.05
CA ASN A 150 -12.43 10.10 -50.04
C ASN A 150 -11.79 10.97 -48.96
N ASP A 151 -12.40 11.02 -47.78
CA ASP A 151 -11.81 11.64 -46.60
C ASP A 151 -10.87 10.69 -45.84
N GLY A 152 -11.06 9.38 -45.99
CA GLY A 152 -10.26 8.35 -45.31
C GLY A 152 -11.09 7.51 -44.34
N VAL A 153 -12.36 7.86 -44.11
CA VAL A 153 -13.27 7.11 -43.25
C VAL A 153 -14.17 6.21 -44.09
N GLY A 154 -14.30 4.94 -43.68
CA GLY A 154 -15.09 3.97 -44.41
C GLY A 154 -16.59 4.25 -44.31
N ASP A 155 -17.31 4.09 -45.42
CA ASP A 155 -18.77 4.32 -45.56
C ASP A 155 -19.64 3.65 -44.47
N ASN A 156 -19.13 2.62 -43.79
CA ASN A 156 -19.90 1.86 -42.81
C ASN A 156 -19.83 2.42 -41.38
N VAL A 157 -18.84 3.25 -41.07
CA VAL A 157 -18.59 3.90 -39.78
C VAL A 157 -18.72 5.41 -39.90
N ASP A 158 -18.55 5.96 -41.10
CA ASP A 158 -18.85 7.35 -41.41
C ASP A 158 -20.36 7.63 -41.27
N ALA A 159 -20.71 8.57 -40.38
CA ALA A 159 -22.08 9.03 -40.21
C ALA A 159 -22.60 9.82 -41.43
N PHE A 160 -21.71 10.46 -42.19
CA PHE A 160 -21.98 11.21 -43.41
C PHE A 160 -21.11 10.78 -44.60
N PRO A 161 -21.34 9.57 -45.19
CA PRO A 161 -20.54 8.97 -46.29
C PRO A 161 -20.48 9.72 -47.63
N ASN A 162 -20.88 10.99 -47.70
CA ASN A 162 -20.81 11.79 -48.92
C ASN A 162 -20.40 13.24 -48.63
N ASP A 163 -20.03 13.57 -47.38
CA ASP A 163 -19.51 14.85 -46.98
C ASP A 163 -18.13 14.69 -46.33
N PRO A 164 -17.03 14.95 -47.08
CA PRO A 164 -15.66 14.68 -46.61
C PRO A 164 -15.17 15.67 -45.53
N ASN A 165 -16.08 16.39 -44.89
CA ASN A 165 -15.78 17.30 -43.77
C ASN A 165 -16.66 16.95 -42.55
N GLU A 166 -17.39 15.84 -42.57
CA GLU A 166 -18.29 15.43 -41.50
C GLU A 166 -18.23 13.91 -41.39
N GLN A 167 -17.85 13.37 -40.24
CA GLN A 167 -17.68 11.92 -40.05
C GLN A 167 -18.48 11.41 -38.85
N TYR A 168 -18.79 12.30 -37.91
CA TYR A 168 -19.38 12.00 -36.61
C TYR A 168 -20.71 12.74 -36.43
N ASP A 169 -21.64 12.08 -35.75
CA ASP A 169 -23.00 12.55 -35.38
C ASP A 169 -23.23 12.06 -33.94
N THR A 170 -22.53 12.68 -32.99
CA THR A 170 -22.35 12.16 -31.62
C THR A 170 -23.68 11.98 -30.89
N ASP A 171 -24.62 12.92 -31.05
CA ASP A 171 -25.97 12.83 -30.48
C ASP A 171 -27.00 12.14 -31.38
N GLY A 172 -26.66 11.89 -32.65
CA GLY A 172 -27.50 11.21 -33.63
C GLY A 172 -28.67 12.07 -34.15
N ASP A 173 -28.57 13.40 -34.10
CA ASP A 173 -29.60 14.31 -34.60
C ASP A 173 -29.58 14.48 -36.15
N GLY A 174 -28.47 14.07 -36.78
CA GLY A 174 -28.25 14.09 -38.22
C GLY A 174 -27.63 15.39 -38.74
N ILE A 175 -27.08 16.23 -37.87
CA ILE A 175 -26.10 17.28 -38.14
C ILE A 175 -24.75 16.71 -37.71
N GLY A 176 -23.71 16.88 -38.54
CA GLY A 176 -22.39 16.37 -38.17
C GLY A 176 -21.71 17.30 -37.17
N ASP A 177 -20.86 16.75 -36.32
CA ASP A 177 -20.22 17.45 -35.19
C ASP A 177 -19.47 18.72 -35.66
N ASN A 178 -18.87 18.76 -36.86
CA ASN A 178 -18.21 19.97 -37.36
C ASN A 178 -19.18 21.12 -37.68
N ALA A 179 -20.45 20.81 -37.91
CA ALA A 179 -21.52 21.76 -38.18
C ALA A 179 -22.50 21.94 -37.00
N ASP A 180 -22.53 21.02 -36.05
CA ASP A 180 -23.33 21.14 -34.84
C ASP A 180 -22.69 22.12 -33.85
N THR A 181 -23.44 22.47 -32.81
CA THR A 181 -23.04 23.44 -31.79
C THR A 181 -23.35 22.92 -30.37
N ASP A 182 -23.68 21.64 -30.27
CA ASP A 182 -24.19 20.88 -29.11
C ASP A 182 -24.01 19.38 -29.43
N ASP A 183 -22.76 18.95 -29.67
CA ASP A 183 -22.41 17.67 -30.33
C ASP A 183 -22.93 16.43 -29.58
N ASP A 184 -23.10 16.52 -28.26
CA ASP A 184 -23.64 15.45 -27.41
C ASP A 184 -25.13 15.59 -27.08
N GLY A 185 -25.76 16.67 -27.53
CA GLY A 185 -27.19 16.95 -27.39
C GLY A 185 -27.68 17.10 -25.95
N ASP A 186 -26.79 17.44 -25.01
CA ASP A 186 -27.11 17.62 -23.60
C ASP A 186 -27.81 18.98 -23.32
N GLY A 187 -27.67 19.93 -24.26
CA GLY A 187 -28.27 21.25 -24.23
C GLY A 187 -27.33 22.38 -23.80
N VAL A 188 -26.04 22.10 -23.62
CA VAL A 188 -24.95 23.06 -23.43
C VAL A 188 -24.14 23.12 -24.72
N MET A 189 -23.87 24.34 -25.20
CA MET A 189 -23.15 24.49 -26.46
C MET A 189 -21.67 24.17 -26.30
N ASP A 190 -21.03 23.48 -27.24
CA ASP A 190 -19.62 23.05 -27.17
C ASP A 190 -18.68 24.21 -26.81
N SER A 191 -18.96 25.42 -27.32
CA SER A 191 -18.17 26.63 -27.01
C SER A 191 -18.10 27.02 -25.52
N VAL A 192 -18.95 26.44 -24.69
CA VAL A 192 -19.00 26.64 -23.23
C VAL A 192 -19.09 25.32 -22.47
N ASP A 193 -19.10 24.19 -23.17
CA ASP A 193 -19.02 22.86 -22.59
C ASP A 193 -17.55 22.49 -22.38
N VAL A 194 -17.23 21.87 -21.25
CA VAL A 194 -15.89 21.33 -20.99
C VAL A 194 -15.75 19.91 -21.55
N PHE A 195 -16.86 19.21 -21.72
CA PHE A 195 -16.96 17.83 -22.21
C PHE A 195 -17.95 17.76 -23.39
N PRO A 196 -17.67 18.41 -24.53
CA PRO A 196 -18.63 18.59 -25.63
C PRO A 196 -19.14 17.29 -26.28
N LEU A 197 -18.51 16.15 -26.00
CA LEU A 197 -18.88 14.83 -26.54
C LEU A 197 -19.49 13.90 -25.47
N ASP A 198 -19.68 14.35 -24.22
CA ASP A 198 -20.22 13.55 -23.12
C ASP A 198 -21.48 14.19 -22.52
N SER A 199 -22.63 13.74 -23.00
CA SER A 199 -23.95 14.21 -22.55
C SER A 199 -24.26 14.05 -21.05
N SER A 200 -23.37 13.44 -20.28
CA SER A 200 -23.48 13.30 -18.83
C SER A 200 -22.63 14.29 -18.04
N GLU A 201 -21.77 15.08 -18.69
CA GLU A 201 -20.86 16.03 -18.06
C GLU A 201 -20.82 17.35 -18.84
N THR A 202 -20.73 18.48 -18.13
CA THR A 202 -20.70 19.82 -18.78
C THR A 202 -19.75 20.80 -18.13
N THR A 203 -19.25 20.47 -16.95
CA THR A 203 -18.52 21.39 -16.08
C THR A 203 -17.39 20.61 -15.40
N ASP A 204 -16.21 21.22 -15.37
CA ASP A 204 -15.06 20.80 -14.57
C ASP A 204 -14.65 22.01 -13.72
N SER A 205 -15.08 22.00 -12.46
CA SER A 205 -15.00 23.17 -11.59
C SER A 205 -13.58 23.46 -11.09
N ASP A 206 -12.70 22.46 -11.01
CA ASP A 206 -11.32 22.62 -10.56
C ASP A 206 -10.26 22.40 -11.66
N GLY A 207 -10.65 21.92 -12.83
CA GLY A 207 -9.83 21.84 -14.03
C GLY A 207 -8.94 20.61 -14.06
N ASP A 208 -9.37 19.51 -13.46
CA ASP A 208 -8.57 18.29 -13.38
C ASP A 208 -8.89 17.26 -14.49
N GLY A 209 -9.93 17.51 -15.29
CA GLY A 209 -10.33 16.67 -16.41
C GLY A 209 -11.37 15.60 -16.06
N VAL A 210 -11.89 15.57 -14.83
CA VAL A 210 -13.08 14.78 -14.47
C VAL A 210 -14.27 15.72 -14.33
N GLY A 211 -15.42 15.37 -14.93
CA GLY A 211 -16.61 16.21 -14.86
C GLY A 211 -17.25 16.22 -13.48
N ASP A 212 -17.85 17.36 -13.10
CA ASP A 212 -18.46 17.61 -11.80
C ASP A 212 -19.53 16.56 -11.40
N ASN A 213 -20.18 15.86 -12.34
CA ASN A 213 -21.19 14.85 -12.00
C ASN A 213 -20.58 13.49 -11.61
N SER A 214 -19.36 13.19 -12.04
CA SER A 214 -18.62 11.96 -11.77
C SER A 214 -17.51 12.14 -10.73
N ASP A 215 -17.03 13.37 -10.55
CA ASP A 215 -16.01 13.70 -9.57
C ASP A 215 -16.55 13.67 -8.13
N ALA A 216 -15.88 12.91 -7.25
CA ALA A 216 -16.18 12.88 -5.83
C ALA A 216 -15.80 14.18 -5.11
N PHE A 217 -14.82 14.93 -5.63
CA PHE A 217 -14.33 16.20 -5.10
C PHE A 217 -14.27 17.31 -6.16
N PRO A 218 -15.42 17.82 -6.69
CA PRO A 218 -15.48 18.79 -7.80
C PRO A 218 -14.87 20.18 -7.57
N ASN A 219 -14.10 20.39 -6.52
CA ASN A 219 -13.45 21.67 -6.21
C ASN A 219 -12.00 21.48 -5.72
N ASP A 220 -11.46 20.27 -5.86
CA ASP A 220 -10.11 19.89 -5.47
C ASP A 220 -9.45 19.04 -6.56
N ALA A 221 -8.74 19.72 -7.47
CA ALA A 221 -8.05 19.07 -8.59
C ALA A 221 -6.97 18.04 -8.22
N SER A 222 -6.71 17.83 -6.92
CA SER A 222 -5.82 16.77 -6.43
C SER A 222 -6.53 15.50 -6.00
N GLU A 223 -7.86 15.47 -5.99
CA GLU A 223 -8.68 14.35 -5.54
C GLU A 223 -9.85 14.12 -6.50
N ARG A 224 -10.05 12.88 -6.95
CA ARG A 224 -11.14 12.52 -7.89
C ARG A 224 -12.04 11.41 -7.38
N LEU A 225 -11.48 10.56 -6.52
CA LEU A 225 -12.09 9.31 -6.10
C LEU A 225 -12.20 9.30 -4.58
N ASP A 226 -13.31 8.74 -4.10
CA ASP A 226 -13.59 8.42 -2.70
C ASP A 226 -14.08 6.97 -2.69
N SER A 227 -13.12 6.04 -2.70
CA SER A 227 -13.35 4.63 -2.98
C SER A 227 -14.22 3.93 -1.92
N ASP A 228 -14.18 4.39 -0.68
CA ASP A 228 -14.98 3.84 0.41
C ASP A 228 -16.13 4.73 0.90
N GLY A 229 -16.14 6.01 0.53
CA GLY A 229 -17.21 6.97 0.79
C GLY A 229 -17.10 7.69 2.14
N ASP A 230 -15.90 7.82 2.70
CA ASP A 230 -15.68 8.45 4.01
C ASP A 230 -15.52 9.98 3.95
N GLY A 231 -15.31 10.50 2.74
CA GLY A 231 -15.16 11.91 2.43
C GLY A 231 -13.72 12.43 2.48
N VAL A 232 -12.73 11.55 2.58
CA VAL A 232 -11.31 11.80 2.29
C VAL A 232 -11.01 11.22 0.91
N GLY A 233 -10.32 11.98 0.06
CA GLY A 233 -10.01 11.51 -1.28
C GLY A 233 -8.90 10.47 -1.28
N ASP A 234 -8.96 9.53 -2.23
CA ASP A 234 -8.05 8.39 -2.33
C ASP A 234 -6.57 8.79 -2.35
N ASN A 235 -6.19 9.99 -2.83
CA ASN A 235 -4.79 10.42 -2.85
C ASN A 235 -4.30 10.93 -1.47
N SER A 236 -5.21 11.40 -0.63
CA SER A 236 -4.95 11.87 0.73
C SER A 236 -5.26 10.81 1.81
N ASP A 237 -5.98 9.76 1.44
CA ASP A 237 -6.38 8.68 2.32
C ASP A 237 -5.30 7.58 2.36
N GLU A 238 -4.75 7.31 3.54
CA GLU A 238 -3.78 6.22 3.73
C GLU A 238 -4.45 4.83 3.70
N PHE A 239 -5.77 4.77 3.88
CA PHE A 239 -6.58 3.55 3.83
C PHE A 239 -7.83 3.70 2.91
N PRO A 240 -7.68 3.89 1.58
CA PRO A 240 -8.79 4.19 0.63
C PRO A 240 -9.88 3.12 0.45
N SER A 241 -9.89 2.08 1.28
CA SER A 241 -10.86 0.99 1.22
C SER A 241 -11.51 0.67 2.58
N ASP A 242 -11.15 1.42 3.64
CA ASP A 242 -11.74 1.28 4.97
C ASP A 242 -12.36 2.60 5.42
N ILE A 243 -13.67 2.70 5.22
CA ILE A 243 -14.57 3.79 5.62
C ILE A 243 -14.42 4.33 7.06
N ASN A 244 -13.67 3.65 7.94
CA ASN A 244 -13.45 4.05 9.31
C ASN A 244 -12.02 4.56 9.59
N GLU A 245 -11.10 4.52 8.62
CA GLU A 245 -9.69 4.89 8.79
C GLU A 245 -9.22 5.74 7.61
N TRP A 246 -8.54 6.85 7.87
CA TRP A 246 -8.06 7.75 6.81
C TRP A 246 -6.65 8.31 7.02
N SER A 247 -6.05 8.04 8.18
CA SER A 247 -4.75 8.60 8.60
C SER A 247 -3.98 7.57 9.39
N ASP A 248 -2.67 7.49 9.16
CA ASP A 248 -1.71 6.69 9.92
C ASP A 248 -0.55 7.61 10.33
N TYR A 249 -0.70 8.32 11.45
CA TYR A 249 0.20 9.41 11.78
C TYR A 249 1.63 8.92 12.10
N ASP A 250 1.78 7.70 12.62
CA ASP A 250 3.08 7.12 12.97
C ASP A 250 3.61 6.07 11.98
N GLY A 251 2.80 5.68 10.99
CA GLY A 251 3.21 4.87 9.84
C GLY A 251 3.34 3.39 10.18
N ASP A 252 2.52 2.90 11.10
CA ASP A 252 2.59 1.53 11.59
C ASP A 252 1.62 0.57 10.87
N GLY A 253 0.70 1.11 10.08
CA GLY A 253 -0.28 0.39 9.28
C GLY A 253 -1.59 0.09 10.01
N VAL A 254 -1.83 0.68 11.19
CA VAL A 254 -3.15 0.74 11.82
C VAL A 254 -3.61 2.20 11.79
N GLY A 255 -4.81 2.45 11.27
CA GLY A 255 -5.33 3.81 11.19
C GLY A 255 -5.58 4.42 12.57
N ASP A 256 -5.41 5.74 12.64
CA ASP A 256 -5.48 6.57 13.85
C ASP A 256 -6.80 6.41 14.63
N ASN A 257 -7.91 6.01 13.99
CA ASN A 257 -9.19 5.87 14.68
C ASN A 257 -9.32 4.53 15.42
N SER A 258 -8.64 3.50 14.93
CA SER A 258 -8.57 2.18 15.58
C SER A 258 -7.34 2.02 16.46
N ASP A 259 -6.29 2.80 16.23
CA ASP A 259 -5.07 2.71 17.00
C ASP A 259 -5.24 3.29 18.42
N ALA A 260 -4.88 2.48 19.43
CA ALA A 260 -4.85 2.92 20.82
C ALA A 260 -3.72 3.93 21.09
N PHE A 261 -2.65 3.91 20.29
CA PHE A 261 -1.49 4.79 20.41
C PHE A 261 -1.07 5.44 19.06
N PRO A 262 -1.88 6.35 18.48
CA PRO A 262 -1.67 6.92 17.13
C PRO A 262 -0.42 7.82 16.95
N ASN A 263 0.52 7.80 17.88
CA ASN A 263 1.76 8.59 17.82
C ASN A 263 2.99 7.75 18.22
N ASP A 264 2.81 6.43 18.37
CA ASP A 264 3.85 5.48 18.74
C ASP A 264 3.73 4.20 17.92
N ALA A 265 4.41 4.17 16.78
CA ALA A 265 4.42 3.05 15.84
C ALA A 265 4.89 1.69 16.41
N SER A 266 5.32 1.66 17.69
CA SER A 266 5.68 0.43 18.39
C SER A 266 4.54 -0.15 19.23
N GLU A 267 3.42 0.55 19.40
CA GLU A 267 2.28 0.14 20.21
C GLU A 267 0.97 0.37 19.44
N ARG A 268 0.08 -0.64 19.40
CA ARG A 268 -1.19 -0.56 18.65
C ARG A 268 -2.43 -0.89 19.48
N LEU A 269 -2.21 -1.67 20.53
CA LEU A 269 -3.26 -2.30 21.31
C LEU A 269 -3.05 -1.94 22.77
N ASP A 270 -4.16 -1.64 23.43
CA ASP A 270 -4.28 -1.48 24.88
C ASP A 270 -5.39 -2.45 25.31
N SER A 271 -5.02 -3.72 25.49
CA SER A 271 -5.96 -4.83 25.62
C SER A 271 -6.82 -4.75 26.89
N ASP A 272 -6.39 -4.02 27.91
CA ASP A 272 -7.14 -3.83 29.15
C ASP A 272 -7.53 -2.37 29.47
N GLY A 273 -7.02 -1.40 28.72
CA GLY A 273 -7.42 0.01 28.77
C GLY A 273 -6.73 0.80 29.87
N ASP A 274 -5.53 0.39 30.31
CA ASP A 274 -4.79 1.07 31.37
C ASP A 274 -3.85 2.18 30.87
N GLY A 275 -3.67 2.28 29.56
CA GLY A 275 -2.87 3.28 28.87
C GLY A 275 -1.40 2.91 28.68
N VAL A 276 -1.00 1.66 28.94
CA VAL A 276 0.29 1.09 28.51
C VAL A 276 0.04 0.11 27.38
N GLY A 277 0.78 0.25 26.28
CA GLY A 277 0.57 -0.62 25.12
C GLY A 277 1.03 -2.05 25.36
N ASP A 278 0.35 -3.00 24.73
CA ASP A 278 0.54 -4.45 24.90
C ASP A 278 2.01 -4.92 24.71
N ASN A 279 2.84 -4.22 23.93
CA ASN A 279 4.24 -4.61 23.75
C ASN A 279 5.14 -4.19 24.93
N THR A 280 4.79 -3.10 25.61
CA THR A 280 5.49 -2.59 26.80
C THR A 280 4.91 -3.18 28.08
N ASP A 281 3.61 -3.48 28.10
CA ASP A 281 2.92 -4.02 29.25
C ASP A 281 3.31 -5.49 29.51
N ILE A 282 3.78 -5.76 30.73
CA ILE A 282 4.09 -7.12 31.19
C ILE A 282 2.82 -7.92 31.50
N PHE A 283 1.71 -7.24 31.81
CA PHE A 283 0.39 -7.86 32.06
C PHE A 283 -0.73 -7.25 31.18
N PRO A 284 -0.70 -7.43 29.84
CA PRO A 284 -1.63 -6.79 28.87
C PRO A 284 -3.14 -7.03 29.05
N TYR A 285 -3.54 -7.80 30.06
CA TYR A 285 -4.94 -8.15 30.30
C TYR A 285 -5.36 -7.89 31.76
N ASP A 286 -4.53 -7.21 32.55
CA ASP A 286 -4.82 -6.82 33.92
C ASP A 286 -4.62 -5.30 34.10
N PRO A 287 -5.69 -4.49 34.04
CA PRO A 287 -5.61 -3.03 33.96
C PRO A 287 -5.16 -2.33 35.25
N LEU A 288 -4.67 -3.10 36.21
CA LEU A 288 -4.07 -2.62 37.44
C LEU A 288 -2.55 -2.76 37.40
N GLU A 289 -1.99 -3.70 36.64
CA GLU A 289 -0.59 -4.09 36.68
C GLU A 289 0.10 -3.83 35.34
N THR A 290 1.15 -3.01 35.32
CA THR A 290 1.89 -2.72 34.08
C THR A 290 3.32 -3.24 34.09
N SER A 291 3.81 -3.70 35.25
CA SER A 291 5.25 -3.90 35.48
C SER A 291 5.51 -5.00 36.49
N ASP A 292 6.61 -5.72 36.29
CA ASP A 292 7.16 -6.78 37.13
C ASP A 292 8.67 -6.53 37.21
N SER A 293 9.06 -5.82 38.26
CA SER A 293 10.41 -5.25 38.39
C SER A 293 11.49 -6.32 38.66
N ASP A 294 11.12 -7.49 39.18
CA ASP A 294 12.06 -8.58 39.47
C ASP A 294 11.82 -9.87 38.65
N GLY A 295 10.73 -9.93 37.89
CA GLY A 295 10.43 -10.98 36.92
C GLY A 295 9.89 -12.26 37.53
N ASP A 296 9.25 -12.20 38.70
CA ASP A 296 8.72 -13.36 39.40
C ASP A 296 7.29 -13.75 38.98
N GLY A 297 6.63 -12.88 38.19
CA GLY A 297 5.30 -13.06 37.63
C GLY A 297 4.17 -12.48 38.48
N VAL A 298 4.45 -11.77 39.57
CA VAL A 298 3.49 -10.92 40.28
C VAL A 298 3.77 -9.46 39.92
N GLY A 299 2.72 -8.71 39.59
CA GLY A 299 2.90 -7.31 39.24
C GLY A 299 3.26 -6.45 40.46
N ASP A 300 4.01 -5.38 40.19
CA ASP A 300 4.58 -4.48 41.20
C ASP A 300 3.51 -3.85 42.12
N ASN A 301 2.24 -3.76 41.71
CA ASN A 301 1.19 -3.19 42.54
C ASN A 301 0.72 -4.18 43.62
N THR A 302 0.73 -5.48 43.30
CA THR A 302 0.29 -6.57 44.17
C THR A 302 1.43 -7.09 45.01
N ASP A 303 2.66 -6.99 44.49
CA ASP A 303 3.87 -7.44 45.18
C ASP A 303 4.26 -6.49 46.32
N GLU A 304 4.35 -7.02 47.54
CA GLU A 304 4.80 -6.27 48.72
C GLU A 304 6.33 -6.07 48.74
N LEU A 305 7.08 -6.89 47.98
CA LEU A 305 8.54 -6.78 47.77
C LEU A 305 8.93 -6.79 46.27
N PRO A 306 8.54 -5.77 45.49
CA PRO A 306 8.62 -5.75 44.02
C PRO A 306 10.04 -5.67 43.42
N ASN A 307 11.09 -5.97 44.20
CA ASN A 307 12.47 -6.01 43.71
C ASN A 307 13.22 -7.26 44.20
N ASP A 308 12.51 -8.22 44.80
CA ASP A 308 13.05 -9.48 45.29
C ASP A 308 12.21 -10.65 44.77
N SER A 309 12.67 -11.22 43.64
CA SER A 309 11.96 -12.29 42.92
C SER A 309 11.77 -13.60 43.72
N THR A 310 12.20 -13.64 44.97
CA THR A 310 12.00 -14.77 45.86
C THR A 310 10.86 -14.57 46.83
N GLU A 311 10.32 -13.36 46.99
CA GLU A 311 9.35 -13.00 48.02
C GLU A 311 8.23 -12.13 47.43
N GLN A 312 6.97 -12.46 47.74
CA GLN A 312 5.80 -11.73 47.22
C GLN A 312 4.95 -11.10 48.33
N LYS A 313 5.30 -11.37 49.59
CA LYS A 313 4.45 -11.09 50.74
C LYS A 313 5.27 -10.83 51.99
N ASP A 314 4.87 -9.81 52.73
CA ASP A 314 5.41 -9.36 54.01
C ASP A 314 4.21 -9.13 54.96
N SER A 315 3.81 -10.20 55.63
CA SER A 315 2.59 -10.23 56.44
C SER A 315 2.54 -9.23 57.59
N ASP A 316 3.70 -8.79 58.08
CA ASP A 316 3.78 -7.85 59.21
C ASP A 316 4.43 -6.50 58.88
N GLY A 317 4.97 -6.35 57.68
CA GLY A 317 5.42 -5.09 57.10
C GLY A 317 6.78 -4.63 57.62
N ASP A 318 7.66 -5.54 58.04
CA ASP A 318 8.98 -5.21 58.56
C ASP A 318 10.10 -5.12 57.50
N GLY A 319 9.77 -5.51 56.25
CA GLY A 319 10.66 -5.46 55.10
C GLY A 319 11.43 -6.76 54.82
N VAL A 320 11.18 -7.84 55.58
CA VAL A 320 11.65 -9.20 55.27
C VAL A 320 10.46 -10.04 54.81
N GLY A 321 10.57 -10.67 53.64
CA GLY A 321 9.45 -11.46 53.11
C GLY A 321 9.16 -12.72 53.94
N ASP A 322 7.90 -13.17 53.87
CA ASP A 322 7.32 -14.27 54.65
C ASP A 322 8.15 -15.58 54.58
N ASN A 323 8.94 -15.81 53.53
CA ASN A 323 9.72 -17.06 53.39
C ASN A 323 11.14 -17.00 53.97
N SER A 324 11.70 -15.79 54.06
CA SER A 324 12.99 -15.48 54.65
C SER A 324 12.85 -15.09 56.12
N ASP A 325 11.66 -14.69 56.54
CA ASP A 325 11.33 -14.33 57.92
C ASP A 325 11.03 -15.58 58.78
N ALA A 326 11.76 -15.73 59.88
CA ALA A 326 11.53 -16.78 60.87
C ALA A 326 10.24 -16.55 61.69
N PHE A 327 9.77 -15.31 61.79
CA PHE A 327 8.56 -14.88 62.48
C PHE A 327 7.64 -14.00 61.59
N PRO A 328 7.01 -14.56 60.53
CA PRO A 328 6.22 -13.82 59.51
C PRO A 328 4.94 -13.11 59.99
N ASN A 329 4.74 -12.86 61.27
CA ASN A 329 3.59 -12.12 61.80
C ASN A 329 4.00 -11.25 63.00
N ASP A 330 5.30 -11.08 63.26
CA ASP A 330 5.88 -10.26 64.32
C ASP A 330 6.95 -9.33 63.76
N SER A 331 6.52 -8.15 63.30
CA SER A 331 7.35 -7.07 62.74
C SER A 331 8.51 -6.56 63.61
N THR A 332 8.71 -7.13 64.79
CA THR A 332 9.83 -6.81 65.66
C THR A 332 10.96 -7.82 65.58
N GLU A 333 10.77 -9.02 65.02
CA GLU A 333 11.75 -10.11 64.96
C GLU A 333 11.72 -10.74 63.56
N ASP A 334 12.85 -10.86 62.88
CA ASP A 334 12.94 -11.48 61.55
C ASP A 334 13.84 -12.75 61.52
N THR A 335 14.73 -12.87 62.51
CA THR A 335 15.82 -13.83 62.52
C THR A 335 15.75 -14.74 63.75
N ASP A 336 15.94 -16.05 63.54
CA ASP A 336 16.17 -17.06 64.57
C ASP A 336 17.49 -17.78 64.26
N SER A 337 18.60 -17.24 64.78
CA SER A 337 19.94 -17.67 64.41
C SER A 337 20.28 -19.10 64.86
N ASP A 338 19.64 -19.59 65.93
CA ASP A 338 19.89 -20.92 66.49
C ASP A 338 18.74 -21.92 66.35
N GLY A 339 17.56 -21.47 65.91
CA GLY A 339 16.40 -22.28 65.56
C GLY A 339 15.60 -22.74 66.78
N ASP A 340 15.69 -22.03 67.91
CA ASP A 340 14.98 -22.40 69.14
C ASP A 340 13.56 -21.83 69.27
N GLY A 341 13.16 -20.99 68.32
CA GLY A 341 11.83 -20.41 68.19
C GLY A 341 11.62 -19.12 68.99
N VAL A 342 12.68 -18.49 69.50
CA VAL A 342 12.66 -17.12 70.03
C VAL A 342 13.56 -16.24 69.16
N GLY A 343 13.02 -15.14 68.64
CA GLY A 343 13.79 -14.29 67.74
C GLY A 343 14.97 -13.61 68.43
N ASP A 344 15.96 -13.26 67.61
CA ASP A 344 17.27 -12.76 68.04
C ASP A 344 17.20 -11.48 68.89
N ASN A 345 16.19 -10.60 68.71
CA ASN A 345 16.06 -9.38 69.54
C ASN A 345 15.32 -9.60 70.86
N SER A 346 14.51 -10.64 70.95
CA SER A 346 13.93 -11.11 72.21
C SER A 346 14.88 -12.02 72.98
N ASP A 347 15.77 -12.73 72.30
CA ASP A 347 16.71 -13.67 72.89
C ASP A 347 17.91 -12.97 73.58
N GLY A 348 18.27 -13.49 74.76
CA GLY A 348 19.49 -13.15 75.47
C GLY A 348 20.75 -13.87 74.96
N TYR A 349 20.61 -14.99 74.23
CA TYR A 349 21.70 -15.79 73.67
C TYR A 349 21.44 -16.29 72.23
N PRO A 350 21.36 -15.39 71.21
CA PRO A 350 20.93 -15.72 69.84
C PRO A 350 21.71 -16.81 69.08
N ASP A 351 22.79 -17.36 69.64
CA ASP A 351 23.61 -18.41 69.03
C ASP A 351 23.58 -19.74 69.84
N ASP A 352 22.79 -19.84 70.92
CA ASP A 352 22.74 -21.00 71.84
C ASP A 352 21.32 -21.58 71.95
N PRO A 353 21.00 -22.66 71.19
CA PRO A 353 19.62 -23.17 70.99
C PRO A 353 19.01 -23.86 72.23
N PHE A 354 19.65 -23.69 73.39
CA PHE A 354 19.23 -24.22 74.66
C PHE A 354 18.97 -23.11 75.71
N ARG A 355 19.06 -21.81 75.35
CA ARG A 355 18.96 -20.69 76.30
C ARG A 355 18.32 -19.44 75.69
N THR A 356 17.15 -19.06 76.19
CA THR A 356 16.42 -17.86 75.70
C THR A 356 16.30 -16.69 76.69
N GLU A 357 16.71 -16.90 77.95
CA GLU A 357 16.36 -16.00 79.05
C GLU A 357 17.31 -14.80 79.17
N LYS A 358 16.78 -13.56 79.04
CA LYS A 358 17.50 -12.33 79.38
C LYS A 358 17.86 -12.35 80.88
N GLU A 359 19.15 -12.31 81.20
CA GLU A 359 19.61 -12.12 82.58
C GLU A 359 19.13 -10.76 83.10
N GLU A 360 17.95 -10.70 83.73
CA GLU A 360 17.59 -9.56 84.56
C GLU A 360 18.64 -9.44 85.67
N GLY A 361 19.37 -8.33 85.64
CA GLY A 361 20.46 -8.05 86.55
C GLY A 361 20.08 -8.26 88.02
N GLY A 362 20.61 -9.35 88.58
CA GLY A 362 21.17 -9.38 89.92
C GLY A 362 20.20 -9.41 91.09
N SER A 363 19.88 -10.61 91.55
CA SER A 363 19.72 -10.87 92.99
C SER A 363 19.99 -12.34 93.34
N PHE A 364 21.22 -12.57 93.76
CA PHE A 364 21.75 -13.75 94.43
C PHE A 364 20.83 -14.28 95.57
N LEU A 365 20.35 -15.53 95.51
CA LEU A 365 20.57 -16.63 96.48
C LEU A 365 19.61 -17.84 96.29
N PRO A 366 20.02 -19.06 96.71
CA PRO A 366 19.43 -20.33 96.27
C PRO A 366 18.37 -20.88 97.22
N GLY A 367 17.40 -21.64 96.71
CA GLY A 367 16.50 -22.41 97.56
C GLY A 367 15.35 -23.13 96.83
N PHE A 368 15.50 -24.44 96.68
CA PHE A 368 14.45 -25.48 96.69
C PHE A 368 12.99 -25.08 96.35
N SER A 369 12.45 -25.62 95.25
CA SER A 369 11.49 -26.73 95.35
C SER A 369 11.07 -27.27 94.00
N SER A 370 11.15 -28.60 93.91
CA SER A 370 10.36 -29.46 93.06
C SER A 370 8.87 -29.09 93.04
N VAL A 371 8.27 -29.01 91.85
CA VAL A 371 6.88 -29.46 91.65
C VAL A 371 6.82 -30.32 90.39
N MET A 372 6.45 -31.56 90.65
CA MET A 372 6.11 -32.60 89.70
C MET A 372 4.63 -32.44 89.29
N GLY A 373 4.33 -32.70 88.03
CA GLY A 373 3.03 -33.23 87.59
C GLY A 373 2.14 -32.26 86.83
N ILE A 374 1.23 -32.70 85.96
CA ILE A 374 0.76 -34.03 85.56
C ILE A 374 -0.14 -33.79 84.33
N VAL A 375 -0.04 -34.65 83.31
CA VAL A 375 -1.13 -35.15 82.43
C VAL A 375 -2.05 -34.14 81.73
N SER A 376 -2.11 -34.23 80.39
CA SER A 376 -3.40 -34.35 79.70
C SER A 376 -3.28 -35.14 78.39
N LEU A 377 -3.62 -36.41 78.48
CA LEU A 377 -3.82 -37.33 77.35
C LEU A 377 -5.25 -37.85 77.52
N LEU A 378 -6.18 -37.33 76.72
CA LEU A 378 -7.51 -37.92 76.54
C LEU A 378 -8.10 -37.39 75.24
N GLY A 379 -8.12 -38.26 74.23
CA GLY A 379 -8.94 -38.09 73.05
C GLY A 379 -10.42 -38.32 73.36
N ALA A 380 -11.27 -37.72 72.54
CA ALA A 380 -12.63 -38.19 72.32
C ALA A 380 -12.92 -38.06 70.82
N ALA A 381 -12.98 -39.20 70.16
CA ALA A 381 -13.56 -39.34 68.84
C ALA A 381 -15.07 -39.10 68.91
N ILE A 382 -15.61 -38.31 67.99
CA ILE A 382 -17.01 -38.41 67.57
C ILE A 382 -17.05 -38.45 66.04
N ILE A 383 -17.44 -39.62 65.54
CA ILE A 383 -17.95 -39.90 64.19
C ILE A 383 -19.36 -39.31 64.11
N VAL A 384 -19.79 -38.80 62.93
CA VAL A 384 -21.04 -39.15 62.21
C VAL A 384 -21.42 -38.09 61.16
N THR A 385 -21.36 -38.52 59.89
CA THR A 385 -22.21 -38.21 58.71
C THR A 385 -22.54 -36.73 58.39
N GLY A 386 -22.26 -36.16 57.22
CA GLY A 386 -22.37 -36.69 55.86
C GLY A 386 -23.51 -35.97 55.13
N ARG A 387 -23.24 -35.32 53.99
CA ARG A 387 -24.18 -35.20 52.85
C ARG A 387 -23.57 -34.46 51.66
N ARG A 388 -23.48 -35.17 50.54
CA ARG A 388 -23.49 -34.63 49.17
C ARG A 388 -24.84 -33.95 48.89
N LYS A 389 -24.82 -32.94 48.02
CA LYS A 389 -25.75 -32.68 46.91
C LYS A 389 -25.04 -31.64 46.01
N GLU A 390 -24.61 -32.11 44.85
CA GLU A 390 -25.23 -31.87 43.51
C GLU A 390 -24.75 -30.56 42.93
#